data_AF-A0A3C2BCK8-F1
#
_entry.id   AF-A0A3C2BCK8-F1
#
_cell.length_a   1.000
_cell.length_b   1.000
_cell.length_c   1.000
_cell.angle_alpha   90.00
_cell.angle_beta   90.00
_cell.angle_gamma   90.00
#
_symmetry.space_group_name_H-M   'P 1'
#
loop_
_entity.id
_entity.type
_entity.pdbx_description
1 polymer ?
#
loop_
_entity_poly.entity_id
_entity_poly.type
_entity_poly.pdbx_seq_one_letter_code
_entity_poly.pdbx_strand_id
1 'polypeptide(L)' 'IAQKTGARGLRSILEGILMDTMFNVPSDKDVSKVVITAESVDTLKPKLIK' A
#
# COMPACT_ATOMS: atom_id res chain seq x y z
N ILE A 1 -6.22 -15.11 6.51
CA ILE A 1 -4.95 -15.33 5.78
C ILE A 1 -3.81 -15.28 6.81
N ALA A 2 -3.35 -16.43 7.30
CA ALA A 2 -2.19 -16.49 8.19
C ALA A 2 -1.02 -17.02 7.35
N GLN A 3 -0.22 -16.10 6.80
CA GLN A 3 1.01 -16.49 6.12
C GLN A 3 1.94 -17.05 7.21
N LYS A 4 2.25 -18.36 7.17
CA LYS A 4 3.13 -19.07 8.13
C LYS A 4 4.60 -18.64 8.02
N THR A 5 4.85 -17.41 7.62
CA THR A 5 6.15 -16.82 7.29
C THR A 5 6.60 -15.82 8.36
N GLY A 6 5.78 -15.60 9.41
CA GLY A 6 6.08 -14.67 10.50
C GLY A 6 6.22 -13.23 9.99
N ALA A 7 7.20 -12.49 10.53
CA ALA A 7 7.48 -11.11 10.13
C ALA A 7 7.77 -10.93 8.61
N ARG A 8 8.20 -11.99 7.92
CA ARG A 8 8.44 -11.93 6.46
C ARG A 8 7.13 -11.77 5.67
N GLY A 9 6.01 -12.27 6.20
CA GLY A 9 4.70 -12.12 5.58
C GLY A 9 4.22 -10.67 5.56
N LEU A 10 4.66 -9.85 6.51
CA LEU A 10 4.30 -8.42 6.57
C LEU A 10 4.81 -7.67 5.34
N ARG A 11 6.03 -7.98 4.89
CA ARG A 11 6.60 -7.36 3.69
C ARG A 11 5.77 -7.68 2.45
N SER A 12 5.37 -8.94 2.26
CA SER A 12 4.56 -9.33 1.10
C SER A 12 3.17 -8.68 1.10
N ILE A 13 2.56 -8.50 2.27
CA ILE A 13 1.28 -7.79 2.39
C ILE A 13 1.46 -6.31 2.01
N LEU A 14 2.49 -5.65 2.54
CA LEU A 14 2.82 -4.26 2.22
C LEU A 14 3.13 -4.06 0.73
N GLU A 15 3.91 -4.95 0.12
CA GLU A 15 4.23 -4.89 -1.31
C GLU A 15 2.96 -4.99 -2.17
N GLY A 16 2.02 -5.87 -1.81
CA GLY A 16 0.73 -5.98 -2.52
C GLY A 16 -0.12 -4.71 -2.44
N ILE A 17 -0.17 -4.06 -1.27
CA ILE A 17 -0.94 -2.82 -1.06
C ILE A 17 -0.29 -1.62 -1.78
N LEU A 18 1.04 -1.58 -1.83
CA LEU A 18 1.77 -0.40 -2.30
C LEU A 18 2.16 -0.44 -3.79
N MET A 19 2.09 -1.60 -4.45
CA MET A 19 2.56 -1.80 -5.82
C MET A 19 2.06 -0.71 -6.79
N ASP A 20 0.74 -0.54 -6.88
CA ASP A 20 0.12 0.41 -7.80
C ASP A 20 0.42 1.86 -7.41
N THR A 21 0.51 2.13 -6.10
CA THR A 21 0.77 3.48 -5.60
C THR A 21 2.22 3.90 -5.90
N MET A 22 3.19 3.01 -5.69
CA MET A 22 4.59 3.27 -6.00
C MET A 22 4.84 3.47 -7.50
N PHE A 23 4.05 2.84 -8.37
CA PHE A 23 4.13 3.04 -9.81
C PHE A 23 3.54 4.40 -10.25
N ASN A 24 2.37 4.76 -9.72
CA ASN A 24 1.63 5.94 -10.18
C ASN A 24 2.10 7.26 -9.55
N VAL A 25 2.39 7.26 -8.24
CA VAL A 25 2.72 8.49 -7.47
C VAL A 25 3.93 9.25 -8.04
N PRO A 26 5.03 8.62 -8.50
CA PRO A 26 6.14 9.35 -9.09
C PRO A 26 5.77 10.21 -10.31
N SER A 27 4.70 9.84 -11.02
CA SER A 27 4.22 10.58 -12.19
C SER A 27 3.12 11.60 -11.84
N ASP A 28 2.45 11.44 -10.70
CA ASP A 28 1.37 12.32 -10.24
C ASP A 28 1.94 13.44 -9.35
N LYS A 29 2.11 14.63 -9.94
CA LYS A 29 2.67 15.80 -9.26
C LYS A 29 1.70 16.45 -8.26
N ASP A 30 0.42 16.09 -8.29
CA ASP A 30 -0.57 16.65 -7.37
C ASP A 30 -0.57 15.94 -6.02
N VAL A 31 0.05 14.77 -5.90
CA VAL A 31 0.01 13.97 -4.66
C VAL A 31 1.01 14.52 -3.64
N SER A 32 0.50 15.02 -2.51
CA SER A 32 1.32 15.48 -1.38
C SER A 32 1.54 14.42 -0.31
N LYS A 33 0.61 13.46 -0.16
CA LYS A 33 0.69 12.43 0.90
C LYS A 33 -0.03 11.14 0.54
N VAL A 34 0.56 10.00 0.95
CA VAL A 34 -0.05 8.67 0.90
C VAL A 34 -0.40 8.24 2.33
N VAL A 35 -1.66 7.85 2.57
CA VAL A 35 -2.15 7.38 3.88
C VAL A 35 -2.61 5.93 3.77
N ILE A 36 -2.00 5.06 4.58
CA ILE A 36 -2.38 3.65 4.70
C ILE A 36 -3.26 3.49 5.94
N THR A 37 -4.47 2.97 5.76
CA THR A 37 -5.41 2.67 6.86
C THR A 37 -5.67 1.17 6.93
N ALA A 38 -6.42 0.72 7.95
CA ALA A 38 -6.87 -0.68 8.03
C ALA A 38 -7.65 -1.10 6.77
N GLU A 39 -8.48 -0.20 6.24
CA GLU A 39 -9.24 -0.41 4.99
C GLU A 39 -8.33 -0.65 3.77
N SER A 40 -7.13 -0.07 3.74
CA SER A 40 -6.16 -0.31 2.67
C SER A 40 -5.67 -1.76 2.63
N VAL A 41 -5.76 -2.50 3.74
CA VAL A 41 -5.39 -3.93 3.79
C VAL A 41 -6.45 -4.78 3.11
N ASP A 42 -7.72 -4.42 3.24
CA ASP A 42 -8.84 -5.16 2.65
C ASP A 42 -9.05 -4.78 1.18
N THR A 43 -8.85 -3.50 0.84
CA THR A 43 -9.08 -2.96 -0.52
C THR A 43 -7.85 -2.98 -1.42
N LEU A 44 -6.67 -3.24 -0.85
CA LEU A 44 -5.36 -3.12 -1.50
C LEU A 44 -5.10 -1.73 -2.10
N LYS A 45 -5.75 -0.68 -1.57
CA LYS A 45 -5.63 0.69 -2.08
C LYS A 45 -5.37 1.70 -0.95
N PRO A 46 -4.20 2.38 -0.97
CA PRO A 46 -3.93 3.52 -0.11
C PRO A 46 -4.75 4.76 -0.50
N LYS A 47 -5.02 5.62 0.47
CA LYS A 47 -5.66 6.92 0.23
C LYS A 47 -4.59 7.94 -0.17
N LEU A 48 -4.76 8.56 -1.33
CA LEU A 48 -3.91 9.65 -1.81
C LEU A 48 -4.52 11.00 -1.43
N ILE A 49 -3.71 11.87 -0.85
CA ILE A 49 -4.06 13.25 -0.56
C ILE A 49 -3.30 14.12 -1.55
N LYS A 50 -4.04 15.01 -2.21
CA LYS A 50 -3.49 16.04 -3.07
C LYS A 50 -3.17 17.27 -2.24
#